data_AF-A0ABD5AZR1-F1
#
_entry.id   AF-A0ABD5AZR1-F1
#
_cell.length_a   1.000
_cell.length_b   1.000
_cell.length_c   1.000
_cell.angle_alpha   90.00
_cell.angle_beta   90.00
_cell.angle_gamma   90.00
#
_symmetry.space_group_name_H-M   'P 1'
#
loop_
_entity.id
_entity.type
_entity.pdbx_description
1 polymer ?
#
loop_
_entity_poly.entity_id
_entity_poly.type
_entity_poly.pdbx_seq_one_letter_code
_entity_poly.pdbx_strand_id
1 'polypeptide(L)'
;IIVGLVSGALWAFGQGNQLKSVHLIGVSKTMPISTGMQLVGTTLFSAIFLGEWSTIVQVVMGLIAMILLVVGISLTSLKAKSEGKSDNPEFKKAMGILLLSTIGYVGYVVLGDIFGVSGTDALFFQSIGMAIGGLILSMNHNT
;
A
#
# COMPACT_ATOMS: atom_id res chain seq x y z
N ILE A 1 8.72 17.96 9.65
CA ILE A 1 7.40 18.63 9.51
C ILE A 1 6.80 18.42 8.12
N ILE A 2 7.34 19.06 7.07
CA ILE A 2 6.78 19.00 5.70
C ILE A 2 6.69 17.56 5.18
N VAL A 3 7.76 16.77 5.33
CA VAL A 3 7.79 15.35 4.93
C VAL A 3 6.67 14.56 5.62
N GLY A 4 6.45 14.76 6.92
CA GLY A 4 5.37 14.12 7.66
C GLY A 4 3.98 14.52 7.15
N LEU A 5 3.72 15.82 6.92
CA LEU A 5 2.42 16.27 6.39
C LEU A 5 2.13 15.67 5.00
N VAL A 6 3.13 15.66 4.12
CA VAL A 6 2.99 15.10 2.76
C VAL A 6 2.84 13.58 2.81
N SER A 7 3.61 12.88 3.64
CA SER A 7 3.50 11.42 3.80
C SER A 7 2.13 11.04 4.36
N GLY A 8 1.59 11.81 5.31
CA GLY A 8 0.24 11.63 5.83
C GLY A 8 -0.84 11.86 4.76
N ALA A 9 -0.67 12.84 3.87
CA ALA A 9 -1.59 13.07 2.75
C ALA A 9 -1.56 11.92 1.73
N LEU A 10 -0.37 11.39 1.40
CA LEU A 10 -0.22 10.22 0.53
C LEU A 10 -0.87 8.97 1.14
N TRP A 11 -0.73 8.80 2.45
CA TRP A 11 -1.42 7.74 3.17
C TRP A 11 -2.95 7.90 3.08
N ALA A 12 -3.47 9.11 3.29
CA ALA A 12 -4.91 9.36 3.20
C ALA A 12 -5.44 9.05 1.79
N PHE A 13 -4.69 9.44 0.75
CA PHE A 13 -4.99 9.06 -0.64
C PHE A 13 -4.98 7.53 -0.85
N GLY A 14 -3.98 6.84 -0.31
CA GLY A 14 -3.89 5.38 -0.33
C GLY A 14 -5.11 4.73 0.31
N GLN A 15 -5.46 5.17 1.53
CA GLN A 15 -6.63 4.69 2.28
C GLN A 15 -7.94 4.95 1.56
N GLY A 16 -8.15 6.16 1.04
CA GLY A 16 -9.39 6.49 0.33
C GLY A 16 -9.65 5.58 -0.88
N ASN A 17 -8.61 5.21 -1.62
CA ASN A 17 -8.72 4.26 -2.72
C ASN A 17 -8.86 2.81 -2.22
N GLN A 18 -8.18 2.43 -1.15
CA GLN A 18 -8.34 1.09 -0.56
C GLN A 18 -9.77 0.84 -0.11
N LEU A 19 -10.40 1.83 0.55
CA LEU A 19 -11.80 1.75 0.98
C LEU A 19 -12.77 1.58 -0.21
N LYS A 20 -12.53 2.28 -1.33
CA LYS A 20 -13.30 2.05 -2.57
C LYS A 20 -13.20 0.61 -3.06
N SER A 21 -12.02 -0.01 -2.98
CA SER A 21 -11.86 -1.43 -3.33
C SER A 21 -12.54 -2.36 -2.32
N VAL A 22 -12.54 -2.02 -1.03
CA VAL A 22 -13.31 -2.75 0.00
C VAL A 22 -14.79 -2.82 -0.37
N HIS A 23 -15.37 -1.72 -0.84
CA HIS A 23 -16.77 -1.70 -1.28
C HIS A 23 -17.04 -2.57 -2.52
N LEU A 24 -16.05 -2.80 -3.39
CA LEU A 24 -16.21 -3.57 -4.63
C LEU A 24 -15.98 -5.07 -4.45
N ILE A 25 -14.97 -5.48 -3.67
CA ILE A 25 -14.57 -6.90 -3.56
C ILE A 25 -14.54 -7.43 -2.11
N GLY A 26 -14.97 -6.61 -1.15
CA GLY A 26 -15.04 -6.96 0.27
C GLY A 26 -13.70 -6.84 1.00
N VAL A 27 -13.77 -6.71 2.33
CA VAL A 27 -12.60 -6.58 3.22
C VAL A 27 -11.68 -7.80 3.13
N SER A 28 -12.26 -9.01 3.08
CA SER A 28 -11.53 -10.29 3.11
C SER A 28 -10.61 -10.52 1.91
N LYS A 29 -10.91 -9.90 0.75
CA LYS A 29 -10.03 -9.89 -0.43
C LYS A 29 -9.16 -8.65 -0.48
N THR A 30 -9.73 -7.49 -0.18
CA THR A 30 -9.02 -6.21 -0.34
C THR A 30 -7.83 -6.10 0.60
N MET A 31 -7.98 -6.49 1.87
CA MET A 31 -6.94 -6.30 2.88
C MET A 31 -5.70 -7.15 2.58
N PRO A 32 -5.79 -8.48 2.35
CA PRO A 32 -4.61 -9.28 2.05
C PRO A 32 -3.92 -8.84 0.75
N ILE A 33 -4.69 -8.55 -0.30
CA ILE A 33 -4.13 -8.14 -1.59
C ILE A 33 -3.41 -6.80 -1.45
N SER A 34 -4.04 -5.79 -0.84
CA SER A 34 -3.44 -4.45 -0.68
C SER A 34 -2.18 -4.49 0.18
N THR A 35 -2.22 -5.16 1.33
CA THR A 35 -1.04 -5.33 2.18
C THR A 35 0.10 -5.97 1.40
N GLY A 36 -0.23 -6.95 0.56
CA GLY A 36 0.74 -7.60 -0.29
C GLY A 36 1.38 -6.70 -1.33
N MET A 37 0.56 -5.93 -2.05
CA MET A 37 1.06 -4.95 -3.03
C MET A 37 1.95 -3.88 -2.36
N GLN A 38 1.57 -3.44 -1.16
CA GLN A 38 2.34 -2.47 -0.38
C GLN A 38 3.70 -3.05 0.01
N LEU A 39 3.76 -4.24 0.61
CA LEU A 39 5.01 -4.88 1.01
C LEU A 39 5.94 -5.11 -0.18
N VAL A 40 5.40 -5.61 -1.29
CA VAL A 40 6.17 -5.81 -2.53
C VAL A 40 6.69 -4.47 -3.05
N GLY A 41 5.83 -3.46 -3.13
CA GLY A 41 6.16 -2.13 -3.66
C GLY A 41 7.21 -1.41 -2.82
N THR A 42 7.06 -1.39 -1.50
CA THR A 42 8.03 -0.74 -0.60
C THR A 42 9.36 -1.49 -0.61
N THR A 43 9.35 -2.82 -0.55
CA THR A 43 10.59 -3.62 -0.55
C THR A 43 11.36 -3.45 -1.85
N LEU A 44 10.67 -3.50 -3.01
CA LEU A 44 11.31 -3.26 -4.31
C LEU A 44 11.85 -1.84 -4.42
N PHE A 45 11.11 -0.86 -3.90
CA PHE A 45 11.59 0.52 -3.90
C PHE A 45 12.88 0.64 -3.09
N SER A 46 12.89 0.18 -1.84
CA SER A 46 14.07 0.25 -0.98
C SER A 46 15.26 -0.51 -1.56
N ALA A 47 15.02 -1.72 -2.08
CA ALA A 47 16.05 -2.53 -2.71
C ALA A 47 16.71 -1.85 -3.93
N ILE A 48 15.92 -1.23 -4.81
CA ILE A 48 16.40 -0.67 -6.08
C ILE A 48 16.92 0.77 -5.90
N PHE A 49 16.17 1.63 -5.21
CA PHE A 49 16.43 3.07 -5.15
C PHE A 49 17.28 3.48 -3.94
N LEU A 50 17.18 2.77 -2.82
CA LEU A 50 18.04 3.02 -1.65
C LEU A 50 19.29 2.13 -1.65
N GLY A 51 19.36 1.16 -2.57
CA GLY A 51 20.52 0.29 -2.75
C GLY A 51 20.77 -0.66 -1.58
N GLU A 52 19.74 -0.98 -0.79
CA GLU A 52 19.87 -1.84 0.40
C GLU A 52 20.35 -3.26 0.04
N TRP A 53 20.07 -3.73 -1.18
CA TRP A 53 20.55 -5.02 -1.68
C TRP A 53 21.90 -4.87 -2.39
N SER A 54 22.91 -4.53 -1.60
CA SER A 54 24.29 -4.32 -2.07
C SER A 54 25.00 -5.62 -2.48
N THR A 55 24.54 -6.78 -2.01
CA THR A 55 25.18 -8.09 -2.28
C THR A 55 24.27 -9.04 -3.06
N ILE A 56 24.86 -9.91 -3.87
CA ILE A 56 24.13 -10.95 -4.63
C ILE A 56 23.30 -11.84 -3.69
N VAL A 57 23.81 -12.14 -2.48
CA VAL A 57 23.09 -12.94 -1.49
C VAL A 57 21.81 -12.22 -1.02
N GLN A 58 21.87 -10.91 -0.74
CA GLN A 58 20.70 -10.11 -0.37
C GLN A 58 19.66 -10.09 -1.49
N VAL A 59 20.09 -9.92 -2.74
CA VAL A 59 19.20 -9.93 -3.91
C VAL A 59 18.48 -11.27 -4.05
N VAL A 60 19.23 -12.39 -4.03
CA VAL A 60 18.66 -13.73 -4.21
C VAL A 60 17.70 -14.07 -3.07
N MET A 61 18.10 -13.82 -1.82
CA MET A 61 17.24 -14.07 -0.65
C MET A 61 16.00 -13.18 -0.65
N GLY A 62 16.15 -11.91 -1.03
CA GLY A 62 15.05 -10.95 -1.16
C GLY A 62 14.02 -11.38 -2.20
N LEU A 63 14.47 -11.84 -3.37
CA LEU A 63 13.60 -12.36 -4.42
C LEU A 63 12.87 -13.64 -3.97
N ILE A 64 13.56 -14.58 -3.32
CA ILE A 64 12.93 -15.80 -2.78
C ILE A 64 11.86 -15.45 -1.74
N ALA A 65 12.18 -14.55 -0.80
CA ALA A 65 11.23 -14.09 0.21
C ALA A 65 10.00 -13.43 -0.44
N MET A 66 10.20 -12.65 -1.50
CA MET A 66 9.11 -11.99 -2.22
C MET A 66 8.20 -12.98 -2.96
N ILE A 67 8.76 -14.03 -3.57
CA ILE A 67 7.96 -15.11 -4.17
C ILE A 67 7.10 -15.78 -3.09
N LEU A 68 7.71 -16.14 -1.94
CA LEU A 68 6.97 -16.74 -0.82
C LEU A 68 5.87 -15.82 -0.29
N LEU A 69 6.14 -14.52 -0.21
CA LEU A 69 5.21 -13.49 0.21
C LEU A 69 4.00 -13.43 -0.74
N VAL A 70 4.24 -13.33 -2.06
CA VAL A 70 3.20 -13.31 -3.10
C VAL A 70 2.35 -14.59 -3.08
N VAL A 71 2.98 -15.75 -2.89
CA VAL A 71 2.27 -17.03 -2.73
C VAL A 71 1.41 -17.02 -1.46
N GLY A 72 1.95 -16.56 -0.33
CA GLY A 72 1.21 -16.46 0.94
C GLY A 72 -0.03 -15.58 0.83
N ILE A 73 0.11 -14.37 0.26
CA ILE A 73 -1.03 -13.47 -0.01
C ILE A 73 -2.05 -14.14 -0.92
N SER A 74 -1.59 -14.83 -1.95
CA SER A 74 -2.46 -15.52 -2.89
C SER A 74 -3.28 -16.58 -2.16
N LEU A 75 -2.66 -17.41 -1.31
CA LEU A 75 -3.35 -18.41 -0.51
C LEU A 75 -4.37 -17.78 0.48
N THR A 76 -4.00 -16.68 1.15
CA THR A 76 -4.92 -15.94 2.03
C THR A 76 -6.11 -15.37 1.26
N SER A 77 -5.86 -14.82 0.07
CA SER A 77 -6.90 -14.23 -0.80
C SER A 77 -7.78 -15.29 -1.47
N LEU A 78 -7.22 -16.48 -1.76
CA LEU A 78 -7.94 -17.62 -2.33
C LEU A 78 -8.97 -18.20 -1.36
N LYS A 79 -8.70 -18.18 -0.04
CA LYS A 79 -9.70 -18.57 0.97
C LYS A 79 -10.93 -17.66 0.95
N ALA A 80 -10.78 -16.41 0.51
CA ALA A 80 -11.87 -15.47 0.26
C ALA A 80 -12.47 -15.60 -1.16
N LYS A 81 -11.86 -16.37 -2.08
CA LYS A 81 -12.31 -16.56 -3.48
C LYS A 81 -13.45 -17.57 -3.63
N SER A 82 -13.75 -18.35 -2.60
CA SER A 82 -14.80 -19.39 -2.57
C SER A 82 -16.19 -18.93 -3.04
N GLU A 83 -16.42 -17.62 -3.19
CA GLU A 83 -17.71 -17.03 -3.56
C GLU A 83 -17.71 -16.14 -4.84
N GLY A 84 -16.58 -15.94 -5.56
CA GLY A 84 -16.55 -14.97 -6.68
C GLY A 84 -15.66 -15.33 -7.87
N LYS A 85 -16.28 -15.47 -9.06
CA LYS A 85 -15.60 -15.69 -10.34
C LYS A 85 -14.64 -14.55 -10.68
N SER A 86 -13.41 -14.88 -11.07
CA SER A 86 -12.31 -13.95 -11.41
C SER A 86 -12.54 -13.09 -12.66
N ASP A 87 -13.63 -13.30 -13.40
CA ASP A 87 -13.98 -12.52 -14.59
C ASP A 87 -15.03 -11.42 -14.29
N ASN A 88 -15.30 -11.12 -13.00
CA ASN A 88 -16.18 -10.02 -12.63
C ASN A 88 -15.51 -8.66 -12.99
N PRO A 89 -16.17 -7.80 -13.80
CA PRO A 89 -15.73 -6.43 -14.07
C PRO A 89 -15.39 -5.62 -12.82
N GLU A 90 -16.11 -5.85 -11.71
CA GLU A 90 -15.86 -5.19 -10.43
C GLU A 90 -14.52 -5.60 -9.81
N PHE A 91 -14.09 -6.85 -10.01
CA PHE A 91 -12.78 -7.31 -9.53
C PHE A 91 -11.64 -6.64 -10.30
N LYS A 92 -11.76 -6.53 -11.63
CA LYS A 92 -10.78 -5.80 -12.46
C LYS A 92 -10.72 -4.33 -12.07
N LYS A 93 -11.87 -3.70 -11.84
CA LYS A 93 -11.97 -2.31 -11.35
C LYS A 93 -11.31 -2.14 -9.97
N ALA A 94 -11.62 -3.02 -9.02
CA ALA A 94 -11.04 -2.99 -7.69
C ALA A 94 -9.52 -3.18 -7.70
N MET A 95 -9.00 -4.04 -8.60
CA MET A 95 -7.56 -4.24 -8.78
C MET A 95 -6.87 -2.97 -9.29
N GLY A 96 -7.47 -2.27 -10.27
CA GLY A 96 -6.96 -1.00 -10.76
C GLY A 96 -6.93 0.09 -9.66
N ILE A 97 -7.99 0.16 -8.85
CA ILE A 97 -8.06 1.09 -7.71
C ILE A 97 -7.03 0.71 -6.63
N LEU A 98 -6.81 -0.58 -6.37
CA LEU A 98 -5.79 -1.05 -5.42
C LEU A 98 -4.36 -0.72 -5.86
N LEU A 99 -4.07 -0.77 -7.16
CA LEU A 99 -2.76 -0.33 -7.68
C LEU A 99 -2.55 1.16 -7.40
N LEU A 100 -3.56 1.99 -7.66
CA LEU A 100 -3.50 3.42 -7.35
C LEU A 100 -3.36 3.69 -5.85
N SER A 101 -4.09 2.95 -5.01
CA SER A 101 -3.96 2.97 -3.56
C SER A 101 -2.54 2.63 -3.11
N THR A 102 -1.94 1.60 -3.72
CA THR A 102 -0.59 1.13 -3.41
C THR A 102 0.45 2.21 -3.71
N ILE A 103 0.31 2.97 -4.79
CA ILE A 103 1.22 4.10 -5.08
C ILE A 103 1.21 5.12 -3.93
N GLY A 104 0.02 5.43 -3.38
CA GLY A 104 -0.10 6.31 -2.22
C GLY A 104 0.63 5.77 -0.99
N TYR A 105 0.45 4.48 -0.68
CA TYR A 105 1.12 3.85 0.46
C TYR A 105 2.62 3.70 0.30
N VAL A 106 3.08 3.30 -0.89
CA VAL A 106 4.51 3.19 -1.19
C VAL A 106 5.12 4.58 -1.07
N GLY A 107 4.51 5.61 -1.68
CA GLY A 107 4.99 6.99 -1.55
C GLY A 107 5.01 7.49 -0.11
N TYR A 108 4.01 7.12 0.69
CA TYR A 108 3.97 7.41 2.13
C TYR A 108 5.21 6.87 2.86
N VAL A 109 5.57 5.60 2.64
CA VAL A 109 6.72 4.94 3.29
C VAL A 109 8.04 5.51 2.75
N VAL A 110 8.16 5.57 1.43
CA VAL A 110 9.37 5.96 0.71
C VAL A 110 9.80 7.40 0.98
N LEU A 111 8.84 8.30 1.21
CA LEU A 111 9.18 9.68 1.60
C LEU A 111 9.95 9.75 2.93
N GLY A 112 9.65 8.88 3.89
CA GLY A 112 10.43 8.81 5.13
C GLY A 112 11.86 8.39 4.84
N ASP A 113 12.02 7.32 4.06
CA ASP A 113 13.30 6.71 3.77
C ASP A 113 14.22 7.61 2.93
N ILE A 114 13.71 8.26 1.89
CA ILE A 114 14.51 9.16 1.03
C ILE A 114 15.06 10.36 1.82
N PHE A 115 14.23 10.94 2.69
CA PHE A 115 14.59 12.14 3.43
C PHE A 115 15.30 11.83 4.76
N GLY A 116 15.56 10.55 5.05
CA GLY A 116 16.22 10.11 6.28
C GLY A 116 15.45 10.51 7.54
N VAL A 117 14.13 10.70 7.44
CA VAL A 117 13.30 11.08 8.57
C VAL A 117 12.87 9.82 9.28
N SER A 118 13.34 9.64 10.51
CA SER A 118 12.89 8.52 11.35
C SER A 118 11.37 8.53 11.45
N GLY A 119 10.76 7.34 11.35
CA GLY A 119 9.30 7.18 11.48
C GLY A 119 8.76 7.75 12.79
N THR A 120 9.54 7.73 13.88
CA THR A 120 9.18 8.33 15.17
C THR A 120 9.04 9.85 15.10
N ASP A 121 9.91 10.50 14.34
CA ASP A 121 9.99 11.96 14.25
C ASP A 121 8.96 12.49 13.24
N ALA A 122 8.66 11.69 12.22
CA ALA A 122 7.58 11.95 11.27
C ALA A 122 6.20 11.74 11.89
N LEU A 123 6.04 10.80 12.83
CA LEU A 123 4.75 10.25 13.28
C LEU A 123 3.73 11.33 13.65
N PHE A 124 4.12 12.33 14.44
CA PHE A 124 3.19 13.36 14.91
C PHE A 124 2.63 14.20 13.74
N PHE A 125 3.52 14.77 12.93
CA PHE A 125 3.13 15.57 11.78
C PHE A 125 2.44 14.73 10.70
N GLN A 126 2.80 13.46 10.61
CA GLN A 126 2.17 12.50 9.73
C GLN A 126 0.72 12.23 10.12
N SER A 127 0.42 12.01 11.40
CA SER A 127 -0.96 11.89 11.87
C SER A 127 -1.79 13.14 11.57
N ILE A 128 -1.20 14.34 11.66
CA ILE A 128 -1.86 15.59 11.24
C ILE A 128 -2.15 15.56 9.73
N GLY A 129 -1.18 15.17 8.91
CA GLY A 129 -1.38 15.03 7.46
C GLY A 129 -2.46 14.00 7.10
N MET A 130 -2.49 12.87 7.81
CA MET A 130 -3.52 11.84 7.66
C MET A 130 -4.91 12.38 8.02
N ALA A 131 -5.04 13.12 9.13
CA ALA A 131 -6.29 13.71 9.55
C ALA A 131 -6.81 14.75 8.55
N ILE A 132 -5.95 15.67 8.11
CA ILE A 132 -6.30 16.69 7.10
C ILE A 132 -6.70 16.02 5.78
N GLY A 133 -5.88 15.08 5.29
CA GLY A 133 -6.16 14.35 4.05
C GLY A 133 -7.46 13.56 4.13
N GLY A 134 -7.71 12.88 5.26
CA GLY A 134 -8.96 12.17 5.52
C GLY A 134 -10.18 13.08 5.53
N LEU A 135 -10.10 14.24 6.19
CA LEU A 135 -11.16 15.23 6.21
C LEU A 135 -11.46 15.77 4.81
N ILE A 136 -10.43 16.10 4.03
CA ILE A 136 -10.60 16.58 2.64
C ILE A 136 -11.29 15.51 1.79
N LEU A 137 -10.86 14.26 1.88
CA LEU A 137 -11.49 13.15 1.15
C LEU A 137 -12.93 12.89 1.59
N SER A 138 -13.22 13.07 2.87
CA SER A 138 -14.57 12.95 3.41
C SER A 138 -15.48 14.09 2.95
N MET A 139 -14.98 15.33 2.92
CA MET A 139 -15.75 16.50 2.45
C MET A 139 -16.06 16.41 0.95
N ASN A 140 -15.18 15.79 0.17
CA ASN A 140 -15.38 15.62 -1.27
C ASN A 140 -16.28 14.40 -1.61
N HIS A 141 -16.66 13.60 -0.61
CA HIS A 141 -17.74 12.61 -0.72
C HIS A 141 -19.07 13.35 -0.55
N ASN A 142 -19.65 13.82 -1.66
CA ASN A 142 -21.05 14.22 -1.67
C ASN A 142 -21.90 12.98 -1.35
N THR A 143 -22.63 13.05 -0.24
CA THR A 143 -23.74 12.13 0.10
C THR A 143 -24.77 12.06 -1.01
#